data_AF-A0A4V2SRB9-F1
#
_entry.id   AF-A0A4V2SRB9-F1
#
_cell.length_a   1.000
_cell.length_b   1.000
_cell.length_c   1.000
_cell.angle_alpha   90.00
_cell.angle_beta   90.00
_cell.angle_gamma   90.00
#
_symmetry.space_group_name_H-M   'P 1'
#
loop_
_entity.id
_entity.type
_entity.pdbx_description
1 polymer ?
#
loop_
_entity_poly.entity_id
_entity_poly.type
_entity_poly.pdbx_seq_one_letter_code
_entity_poly.pdbx_strand_id
1 'polypeptide(L)'
;MATALAGFLQWTSFMAQFFFAVALFMALPAFADEPAFATYAISSRHPDVRGGYSLGGYSESRVLDFLRRDCRGPLGLLILAGKPQQKGDYLVQNFKIACPDGLAERYPSSMAAITVRRQPDGRDLAEVFTLDATGRMVMLREYR
;
A
#
# COMPACT_ATOMS: atom_id res chain seq x y z
N MET A 1 78.03 14.84 -25.99
CA MET A 1 77.11 15.77 -25.30
C MET A 1 76.32 14.97 -24.29
N ALA A 2 76.50 15.33 -23.02
CA ALA A 2 75.97 14.64 -21.86
C ALA A 2 74.58 15.17 -21.48
N THR A 3 74.02 14.56 -20.44
CA THR A 3 72.91 15.00 -19.58
C THR A 3 71.50 14.93 -20.15
N ALA A 4 70.77 13.90 -19.76
CA ALA A 4 69.49 14.02 -19.06
C ALA A 4 69.01 12.60 -18.77
N LEU A 5 68.82 12.24 -17.50
CA LEU A 5 67.86 11.23 -17.01
C LEU A 5 68.08 11.09 -15.50
N ALA A 6 67.73 12.14 -14.77
CA ALA A 6 67.54 12.12 -13.33
C ALA A 6 66.18 12.77 -13.05
N GLY A 7 65.32 12.07 -12.34
CA GLY A 7 64.07 12.64 -11.82
C GLY A 7 62.81 12.12 -12.47
N PHE A 8 62.52 10.82 -12.34
CA PHE A 8 61.15 10.31 -12.56
C PHE A 8 60.86 9.06 -11.71
N LEU A 9 61.39 8.99 -10.50
CA LEU A 9 61.27 7.83 -9.61
C LEU A 9 60.96 8.29 -8.18
N GLN A 10 59.86 9.03 -7.98
CA GLN A 10 59.49 9.42 -6.61
C GLN A 10 58.00 9.74 -6.40
N TRP A 11 57.06 9.12 -7.12
CA TRP A 11 55.64 9.51 -7.00
C TRP A 11 54.61 8.37 -7.07
N THR A 12 54.97 7.11 -6.80
CA THR A 12 54.01 5.98 -6.93
C THR A 12 53.73 5.18 -5.65
N SER A 13 54.29 5.53 -4.49
CA SER A 13 54.20 4.66 -3.30
C SER A 13 53.16 5.04 -2.24
N PHE A 14 52.21 5.96 -2.50
CA PHE A 14 51.32 6.49 -1.45
C PHE A 14 49.80 6.32 -1.67
N MET A 15 49.35 5.41 -2.54
CA MET A 15 47.91 5.24 -2.80
C MET A 15 47.44 3.78 -2.95
N ALA A 16 47.94 2.84 -2.14
CA ALA A 16 47.62 1.42 -2.33
C ALA A 16 47.01 0.68 -1.12
N GLN A 17 46.62 1.35 -0.03
CA GLN A 17 46.22 0.64 1.22
C GLN A 17 45.01 1.22 1.96
N PHE A 18 43.95 1.62 1.25
CA PHE A 18 42.69 2.07 1.90
C PHE A 18 41.40 1.60 1.20
N PHE A 19 41.41 0.44 0.55
CA PHE A 19 40.25 -0.05 -0.24
C PHE A 19 39.64 -1.38 0.21
N PHE A 20 39.79 -1.78 1.48
CA PHE A 20 39.37 -3.12 1.90
C PHE A 20 38.72 -3.18 3.29
N ALA A 21 37.67 -2.39 3.57
CA ALA A 21 36.92 -2.57 4.84
C ALA A 21 35.50 -1.99 4.92
N VAL A 22 34.82 -1.61 3.82
CA VAL A 22 33.45 -1.03 3.92
C VAL A 22 32.52 -1.57 2.83
N ALA A 23 32.32 -2.89 2.80
CA ALA A 23 31.31 -3.53 1.95
C ALA A 23 30.41 -4.50 2.72
N LEU A 24 30.36 -4.37 4.05
CA LEU A 24 29.55 -5.21 4.93
C LEU A 24 28.62 -4.39 5.83
N PHE A 25 28.09 -3.28 5.30
CA PHE A 25 27.02 -2.54 5.96
C PHE A 25 25.76 -2.60 5.10
N MET A 26 24.80 -3.36 5.61
CA MET A 26 23.36 -3.17 5.41
C MET A 26 22.76 -3.60 4.07
N ALA A 27 22.81 -4.90 3.78
CA ALA A 27 21.65 -5.56 3.17
C ALA A 27 20.66 -5.94 4.28
N LEU A 28 20.15 -4.95 5.02
CA LEU A 28 18.92 -5.19 5.78
C LEU A 28 17.84 -5.39 4.72
N PRO A 29 17.06 -6.49 4.75
CA PRO A 29 15.88 -6.55 3.92
C PRO A 29 15.06 -5.33 4.29
N ALA A 30 14.85 -4.43 3.33
CA ALA A 30 13.78 -3.46 3.44
C ALA A 30 12.53 -4.31 3.66
N PHE A 31 12.00 -4.29 4.88
CA PHE A 31 10.69 -4.85 5.17
C PHE A 31 9.74 -4.05 4.27
N ALA A 32 9.47 -4.62 3.09
CA ALA A 32 8.55 -4.05 2.15
C ALA A 32 7.21 -4.01 2.88
N ASP A 33 6.75 -2.81 3.20
CA ASP A 33 5.43 -2.57 3.74
C ASP A 33 4.45 -3.26 2.79
N GLU A 34 3.83 -4.37 3.22
CA GLU A 34 2.93 -5.11 2.34
C GLU A 34 1.82 -4.14 1.90
N PRO A 35 1.58 -4.02 0.58
CA PRO A 35 0.69 -3.00 0.06
C PRO A 35 -0.73 -3.22 0.56
N ALA A 36 -1.51 -2.15 0.55
CA ALA A 36 -2.95 -2.25 0.67
C ALA A 36 -3.51 -3.26 -0.33
N PHE A 37 -4.17 -4.30 0.20
CA PHE A 37 -4.90 -5.30 -0.56
C PHE A 37 -6.08 -4.66 -1.28
N ALA A 38 -6.89 -3.88 -0.55
CA ALA A 38 -8.05 -3.20 -1.08
C ALA A 38 -8.18 -1.81 -0.47
N THR A 39 -8.53 -0.83 -1.29
CA THR A 39 -8.86 0.52 -0.83
C THR A 39 -10.18 0.92 -1.46
N TYR A 40 -11.16 1.32 -0.65
CA TYR A 40 -12.45 1.80 -1.12
C TYR A 40 -13.04 2.82 -0.15
N ALA A 41 -13.95 3.65 -0.65
CA ALA A 41 -14.68 4.61 0.15
C ALA A 41 -16.18 4.37 0.05
N ILE A 42 -16.85 4.36 1.20
CA ILE A 42 -18.30 4.21 1.31
C ILE A 42 -18.86 5.47 1.94
N SER A 43 -19.96 5.97 1.41
CA SER A 43 -20.69 7.11 1.94
C SER A 43 -22.17 6.81 1.97
N SER A 44 -22.85 7.22 3.04
CA SER A 44 -24.31 7.13 3.15
C SER A 44 -25.02 8.13 2.24
N ARG A 45 -24.29 9.10 1.66
CA ARG A 45 -24.84 10.06 0.69
C ARG A 45 -24.70 9.60 -0.76
N HIS A 46 -23.81 8.65 -1.02
CA HIS A 46 -23.52 8.16 -2.35
C HIS A 46 -23.62 6.64 -2.37
N PRO A 47 -24.65 6.08 -3.03
CA PRO A 47 -24.86 4.63 -3.05
C PRO A 47 -23.79 3.89 -3.87
N ASP A 48 -22.93 4.62 -4.58
CA ASP A 48 -21.86 4.03 -5.38
C ASP A 48 -20.54 3.98 -4.59
N VAL A 49 -20.07 2.78 -4.32
CA VAL A 49 -18.74 2.53 -3.75
C VAL A 49 -17.74 2.40 -4.88
N ARG A 50 -16.60 3.10 -4.75
CA ARG A 50 -15.48 3.00 -5.67
C ARG A 50 -14.24 2.60 -4.91
N GLY A 51 -13.44 1.74 -5.52
CA GLY A 51 -12.19 1.29 -4.94
C GLY A 51 -11.29 0.61 -5.94
N GLY A 52 -10.23 0.02 -5.42
CA GLY A 52 -9.35 -0.86 -6.17
C GLY A 52 -8.79 -1.95 -5.27
N TYR A 53 -8.45 -3.08 -5.86
CA TYR A 53 -7.77 -4.19 -5.19
C TYR A 53 -6.58 -4.68 -5.99
N SER A 54 -5.57 -5.21 -5.30
CA SER A 54 -4.39 -5.80 -5.93
C SER A 54 -4.72 -7.18 -6.51
N LEU A 55 -4.39 -7.39 -7.79
CA LEU A 55 -4.57 -8.67 -8.48
C LEU A 55 -3.58 -9.75 -8.04
N GLY A 56 -2.45 -9.36 -7.43
CA GLY A 56 -1.33 -10.26 -7.09
C GLY A 56 -1.55 -11.18 -5.89
N GLY A 57 -2.77 -11.27 -5.34
CA GLY A 57 -3.02 -12.16 -4.20
C GLY A 57 -4.49 -12.33 -3.80
N TYR A 58 -5.44 -11.79 -4.57
CA TYR A 58 -6.81 -11.66 -4.12
C TYR A 58 -7.86 -11.73 -5.22
N SER A 59 -8.98 -12.36 -4.89
CA SER A 59 -10.15 -12.51 -5.75
C SER A 59 -11.22 -11.46 -5.45
N GLU A 60 -12.08 -11.21 -6.44
CA GLU A 60 -13.29 -10.39 -6.30
C GLU A 60 -14.17 -10.84 -5.12
N SER A 61 -14.25 -12.15 -4.87
CA SER A 61 -15.03 -12.70 -3.75
C SER A 61 -14.57 -12.17 -2.40
N ARG A 62 -13.25 -12.00 -2.20
CA ARG A 62 -12.72 -11.50 -0.94
C ARG A 62 -13.04 -10.02 -0.76
N VAL A 63 -12.96 -9.24 -1.84
CA VAL A 63 -13.38 -7.83 -1.84
C VAL A 63 -14.86 -7.72 -1.46
N LEU A 64 -15.71 -8.57 -2.03
CA LEU A 64 -17.13 -8.65 -1.67
C LEU A 64 -17.34 -8.98 -0.19
N ASP A 65 -16.56 -9.87 0.41
CA ASP A 65 -16.68 -10.20 1.83
C ASP A 65 -16.41 -9.00 2.74
N PHE A 66 -15.42 -8.17 2.42
CA PHE A 66 -15.17 -6.94 3.16
C PHE A 66 -16.27 -5.90 2.96
N LEU A 67 -16.72 -5.73 1.71
CA LEU A 67 -17.81 -4.81 1.40
C LEU A 67 -19.12 -5.22 2.09
N ARG A 68 -19.41 -6.53 2.23
CA ARG A 68 -20.60 -7.02 2.94
C ARG A 68 -20.57 -6.66 4.42
N ARG A 69 -19.38 -6.58 5.01
CA ARG A 69 -19.23 -6.14 6.40
C ARG A 69 -19.44 -4.63 6.49
N ASP A 70 -18.94 -3.86 5.54
CA ASP A 70 -18.88 -2.40 5.65
C ASP A 70 -20.10 -1.66 5.08
N CYS A 71 -20.81 -2.30 4.14
CA CYS A 71 -22.05 -1.81 3.58
C CYS A 71 -23.25 -2.24 4.44
N ARG A 72 -24.23 -1.35 4.59
CA ARG A 72 -25.54 -1.70 5.12
C ARG A 72 -26.38 -2.32 4.01
N GLY A 73 -27.01 -3.46 4.30
CA GLY A 73 -27.93 -4.12 3.38
C GLY A 73 -27.25 -4.88 2.22
N PRO A 74 -27.99 -5.16 1.13
CA PRO A 74 -27.50 -5.97 0.02
C PRO A 74 -26.53 -5.18 -0.86
N LEU A 75 -25.43 -5.83 -1.25
CA LEU A 75 -24.53 -5.30 -2.27
C LEU A 75 -25.12 -5.47 -3.67
N GLY A 76 -24.87 -4.49 -4.54
CA GLY A 76 -25.11 -4.61 -5.98
C GLY A 76 -24.06 -5.47 -6.69
N LEU A 77 -24.11 -5.44 -8.02
CA LEU A 77 -23.12 -6.12 -8.85
C LEU A 77 -21.75 -5.40 -8.78
N LEU A 78 -20.69 -6.16 -8.57
CA LEU A 78 -19.31 -5.66 -8.68
C LEU A 78 -18.97 -5.48 -10.16
N ILE A 79 -18.63 -4.25 -10.54
CA ILE A 79 -18.28 -3.86 -11.91
C ILE A 79 -16.80 -3.48 -11.92
N LEU A 80 -15.99 -4.17 -12.69
CA LEU A 80 -14.60 -3.79 -12.90
C LEU A 80 -14.53 -2.49 -13.71
N ALA A 81 -13.82 -1.50 -13.18
CA ALA A 81 -13.73 -0.16 -13.75
C ALA A 81 -12.41 0.00 -14.50
N GLY A 82 -12.48 -0.11 -15.83
CA GLY A 82 -11.31 0.08 -16.71
C GLY A 82 -10.30 -1.08 -16.63
N LYS A 83 -9.15 -0.86 -17.29
CA LYS A 83 -8.05 -1.84 -17.32
C LYS A 83 -7.26 -1.82 -16.00
N PRO A 84 -6.67 -2.96 -15.58
CA PRO A 84 -5.71 -2.97 -14.48
C PRO A 84 -4.60 -1.94 -14.68
N GLN A 85 -4.23 -1.24 -13.61
CA GLN A 85 -3.17 -0.24 -13.62
C GLN A 85 -2.00 -0.68 -12.74
N GLN A 86 -0.78 -0.51 -13.24
CA GLN A 86 0.43 -0.74 -12.44
C GLN A 86 0.58 0.39 -11.42
N LYS A 87 0.75 0.05 -10.15
CA LYS A 87 1.01 0.99 -9.04
C LYS A 87 2.14 0.43 -8.19
N GLY A 88 3.35 0.96 -8.39
CA GLY A 88 4.57 0.37 -7.84
C GLY A 88 4.78 -1.04 -8.40
N ASP A 89 4.98 -2.02 -7.53
CA ASP A 89 5.22 -3.42 -7.92
C ASP A 89 3.94 -4.23 -8.12
N TYR A 90 2.76 -3.59 -8.06
CA TYR A 90 1.46 -4.28 -8.05
C TYR A 90 0.56 -3.84 -9.20
N LEU A 91 -0.27 -4.77 -9.67
CA LEU A 91 -1.38 -4.49 -10.57
C LEU A 91 -2.66 -4.28 -9.75
N VAL A 92 -3.25 -3.09 -9.86
CA VAL A 92 -4.50 -2.74 -9.19
C VAL A 92 -5.64 -2.77 -10.19
N GLN A 93 -6.69 -3.51 -9.86
CA GLN A 93 -7.96 -3.48 -10.58
C GLN A 93 -8.94 -2.58 -9.84
N ASN A 94 -9.36 -1.49 -10.49
CA ASN A 94 -10.40 -0.62 -9.95
C ASN A 94 -11.77 -1.28 -10.12
N PHE A 95 -12.69 -0.99 -9.20
CA PHE A 95 -14.06 -1.48 -9.25
C PHE A 95 -15.06 -0.42 -8.80
N LYS A 96 -16.32 -0.64 -9.18
CA LYS A 96 -17.49 0.08 -8.73
C LYS A 96 -18.54 -0.93 -8.28
N ILE A 97 -19.25 -0.65 -7.20
CA ILE A 97 -20.35 -1.49 -6.71
C ILE A 97 -21.39 -0.63 -6.00
N ALA A 98 -22.66 -1.03 -6.07
CA ALA A 98 -23.73 -0.34 -5.35
C ALA A 98 -23.82 -0.82 -3.90
N CYS A 99 -23.98 0.12 -2.99
CA CYS A 99 -24.23 -0.02 -1.57
C CYS A 99 -25.40 0.92 -1.22
N PRO A 100 -26.65 0.53 -1.54
CA PRO A 100 -27.81 1.42 -1.55
C PRO A 100 -28.14 1.98 -0.17
N ASP A 101 -28.01 1.17 0.88
CA ASP A 101 -28.30 1.62 2.24
C ASP A 101 -27.10 2.30 2.91
N GLY A 102 -25.98 2.45 2.18
CA GLY A 102 -24.82 3.21 2.62
C GLY A 102 -23.96 2.49 3.65
N LEU A 103 -23.30 3.27 4.50
CA LEU A 103 -22.31 2.76 5.43
C LEU A 103 -22.96 2.01 6.61
N ALA A 104 -22.33 0.92 7.07
CA ALA A 104 -22.81 0.16 8.22
C ALA A 104 -22.86 1.01 9.52
N GLU A 105 -23.83 0.72 10.40
CA GLU A 105 -24.12 1.54 11.59
C GLU A 105 -23.02 1.56 12.65
N ARG A 106 -22.08 0.61 12.59
CA ARG A 106 -20.92 0.60 13.50
C ARG A 106 -19.97 1.78 13.28
N TYR A 107 -20.09 2.46 12.13
CA TYR A 107 -19.24 3.60 11.82
C TYR A 107 -19.86 4.89 12.38
N PRO A 108 -19.06 5.72 13.08
CA PRO A 108 -19.57 6.91 13.77
C PRO A 108 -20.02 8.04 12.84
N SER A 109 -19.71 7.98 11.54
CA SER A 109 -20.08 9.01 10.57
C SER A 109 -20.77 8.45 9.35
N SER A 110 -21.23 9.34 8.47
CA SER A 110 -21.83 8.94 7.20
C SER A 110 -20.82 8.50 6.14
N MET A 111 -19.51 8.51 6.40
CA MET A 111 -18.48 8.20 5.40
C MET A 111 -17.27 7.50 6.03
N ALA A 112 -16.75 6.49 5.35
CA ALA A 112 -15.53 5.82 5.73
C ALA A 112 -14.68 5.52 4.49
N ALA A 113 -13.39 5.82 4.58
CA ALA A 113 -12.37 5.32 3.67
C ALA A 113 -11.68 4.13 4.33
N ILE A 114 -11.77 2.96 3.70
CA ILE A 114 -11.27 1.71 4.24
C ILE A 114 -10.09 1.24 3.41
N THR A 115 -8.99 0.95 4.08
CA THR A 115 -7.79 0.34 3.52
C THR A 115 -7.54 -0.98 4.23
N VAL A 116 -7.55 -2.08 3.50
CA VAL A 116 -7.28 -3.41 4.04
C VAL A 116 -5.88 -3.83 3.65
N ARG A 117 -5.09 -4.31 4.61
CA ARG A 117 -3.73 -4.83 4.42
C ARG A 117 -3.66 -6.25 4.97
N ARG A 118 -2.89 -7.13 4.35
CA ARG A 118 -2.54 -8.41 4.99
C ARG A 118 -1.38 -8.18 5.94
N GLN A 119 -1.47 -8.85 7.08
CA GLN A 119 -0.40 -8.90 8.05
C GLN A 119 0.48 -10.13 7.80
N PRO A 120 1.76 -10.10 8.20
CA PRO A 120 2.65 -11.25 8.09
C PRO A 120 2.16 -12.50 8.83
N ASP A 121 1.27 -12.33 9.82
CA ASP A 121 0.64 -13.42 10.56
C ASP A 121 -0.56 -14.07 9.83
N GLY A 122 -0.88 -13.60 8.62
CA GLY A 122 -1.96 -14.10 7.77
C GLY A 122 -3.34 -13.46 8.03
N ARG A 123 -3.48 -12.60 9.05
CA ARG A 123 -4.73 -11.87 9.33
C ARG A 123 -4.86 -10.64 8.44
N ASP A 124 -6.09 -10.17 8.27
CA ASP A 124 -6.37 -8.95 7.51
C ASP A 124 -6.54 -7.77 8.49
N LEU A 125 -5.80 -6.68 8.30
CA LEU A 125 -5.95 -5.44 9.06
C LEU A 125 -6.70 -4.43 8.21
N ALA A 126 -7.90 -4.03 8.65
CA ALA A 126 -8.63 -2.91 8.07
C ALA A 126 -8.33 -1.62 8.84
N GLU A 127 -7.71 -0.66 8.15
CA GLU A 127 -7.55 0.72 8.61
C GLU A 127 -8.71 1.55 8.05
N VAL A 128 -9.54 2.07 8.95
CA VAL A 128 -10.74 2.84 8.60
C VAL A 128 -10.56 4.28 9.00
N PHE A 129 -10.60 5.17 8.02
CA PHE A 129 -10.56 6.61 8.21
C PHE A 129 -11.99 7.16 8.13
N THR A 130 -12.50 7.69 9.25
CA THR A 130 -13.86 8.24 9.40
C THR A 130 -13.83 9.51 10.25
N LEU A 131 -14.95 10.21 10.35
CA LEU A 131 -15.15 11.29 11.32
C LEU A 131 -15.76 10.75 12.62
N ASP A 132 -15.41 11.35 13.76
CA ASP A 132 -16.10 11.14 15.03
C ASP A 132 -17.35 12.04 15.17
N ALA A 133 -18.05 11.94 16.31
CA ALA A 133 -19.24 12.75 16.60
C ALA A 133 -18.97 14.27 16.66
N THR A 134 -17.70 14.67 16.83
CA THR A 134 -17.27 16.08 16.85
C THR A 134 -16.79 16.57 15.48
N GLY A 135 -16.81 15.71 14.46
CA GLY A 135 -16.34 16.01 13.12
C GLY A 135 -14.81 15.95 12.97
N ARG A 136 -14.10 15.31 13.90
CA ARG A 136 -12.65 15.11 13.79
C ARG A 136 -12.34 13.81 13.05
N MET A 137 -11.29 13.83 12.23
CA MET A 137 -10.79 12.62 11.58
C MET A 137 -10.22 11.66 12.63
N VAL A 138 -10.69 10.42 12.59
CA VAL A 138 -10.20 9.32 13.43
C VAL A 138 -9.83 8.14 12.53
N MET A 139 -8.81 7.39 12.96
CA MET A 139 -8.40 6.15 12.34
C MET A 139 -8.74 5.00 13.28
N LEU A 140 -9.58 4.08 12.82
CA LEU A 140 -9.92 2.85 13.50
C LEU A 140 -9.10 1.71 12.89
N ARG A 141 -8.66 0.75 13.71
CA ARG A 141 -7.91 -0.42 13.28
C ARG A 141 -8.67 -1.67 13.70
N GLU A 142 -9.03 -2.50 12.73
CA GLU A 142 -9.81 -3.71 12.93
C GLU A 142 -9.09 -4.92 12.33
N TYR A 143 -8.84 -5.95 13.15
CA TYR A 143 -8.34 -7.23 12.66
C TYR A 143 -9.51 -8.11 12.20
N ARG A 144 -9.40 -8.69 11.01
CA ARG A 144 -10.47 -9.39 10.28
C ARG A 144 -10.03 -10.75 9.74
#